data_AF-A0A6L9Z6K9-F1
#
_entry.id   AF-A0A6L9Z6K9-F1
#
_cell.length_a   1.000
_cell.length_b   1.000
_cell.length_c   1.000
_cell.angle_alpha   90.00
_cell.angle_beta   90.00
_cell.angle_gamma   90.00
#
_symmetry.space_group_name_H-M   'P 1'
#
loop_
_entity.id
_entity.type
_entity.pdbx_description
1 polymer ?
#
loop_
_entity_poly.entity_id
_entity_poly.type
_entity_poly.pdbx_seq_one_letter_code
_entity_poly.pdbx_strand_id
1 'polypeptide(L)'
;NAGLLTVPVSPKNTSQNCSNCGNKVPKKLHVRWHDCPHCGCSLDRDSAKPTLREHNAAINIRNRAAGQSVLKAQRLLRDARIGWEAYTEPVRSV
;
A
#
# COMPACT_ATOMS: atom_id res chain seq x y z
N ASN A 1 -14.58 18.02 1.32
CA ASN A 1 -13.18 18.18 1.78
C ASN A 1 -12.25 18.23 0.59
N ALA A 2 -11.70 19.40 0.26
CA ALA A 2 -10.60 19.58 -0.69
C ALA A 2 -9.49 20.38 0.03
N GLY A 3 -8.22 20.16 -0.31
CA GLY A 3 -7.07 20.83 0.32
C GLY A 3 -6.30 20.03 1.36
N LEU A 4 -6.53 18.71 1.47
CA LEU A 4 -5.73 17.82 2.33
C LEU A 4 -4.38 17.48 1.66
N LEU A 5 -3.31 17.49 2.45
CA LEU A 5 -1.99 17.09 2.00
C LEU A 5 -1.89 15.56 1.94
N THR A 6 -1.15 15.03 0.96
CA THR A 6 -1.02 13.57 0.72
C THR A 6 0.44 13.13 0.72
N VAL A 7 0.66 11.87 1.11
CA VAL A 7 1.97 11.21 1.06
C VAL A 7 1.94 10.16 -0.06
N PRO A 8 2.77 10.29 -1.11
CA PRO A 8 2.88 9.25 -2.13
C PRO A 8 3.62 8.04 -1.54
N VAL A 9 3.11 6.84 -1.79
CA VAL A 9 3.80 5.59 -1.46
C VAL A 9 3.74 4.64 -2.64
N SER A 10 4.74 3.76 -2.77
CA SER A 10 4.76 2.77 -3.85
C SER A 10 3.54 1.84 -3.75
N PRO A 11 2.75 1.63 -4.82
CA PRO A 11 1.61 0.72 -4.79
C PRO A 11 1.97 -0.74 -5.11
N LYS A 12 3.25 -1.02 -5.44
CA LYS A 12 3.69 -2.35 -5.89
C LYS A 12 3.43 -3.43 -4.84
N ASN A 13 2.92 -4.58 -5.30
CA ASN A 13 2.65 -5.80 -4.52
C ASN A 13 1.67 -5.66 -3.33
N THR A 14 0.98 -4.54 -3.18
CA THR A 14 0.08 -4.27 -2.03
C THR A 14 -1.09 -5.24 -1.90
N SER A 15 -1.55 -5.85 -2.99
CA SER A 15 -2.61 -6.86 -2.98
C SER A 15 -2.11 -8.29 -2.75
N GLN A 16 -0.81 -8.51 -2.90
CA GLN A 16 -0.13 -9.80 -2.72
C GLN A 16 0.45 -9.93 -1.32
N ASN A 17 1.01 -8.85 -0.78
CA ASN A 17 1.55 -8.86 0.58
C ASN A 17 0.40 -8.89 1.59
N CYS A 18 0.45 -9.82 2.53
CA CYS A 18 -0.49 -9.87 3.64
C CYS A 18 -0.25 -8.68 4.57
N SER A 19 -1.29 -7.89 4.82
CA SER A 19 -1.20 -6.74 5.73
C SER A 19 -1.02 -7.12 7.20
N ASN A 20 -1.36 -8.35 7.57
CA ASN A 20 -1.23 -8.86 8.93
C ASN A 20 0.17 -9.41 9.23
N CYS A 21 0.70 -10.26 8.35
CA CYS A 21 1.96 -10.98 8.61
C CYS A 21 3.11 -10.63 7.65
N GLY A 22 2.89 -9.75 6.66
CA GLY A 22 3.92 -9.31 5.71
C GLY A 22 4.28 -10.30 4.60
N ASN A 23 3.89 -11.57 4.72
CA ASN A 23 4.21 -12.60 3.71
C ASN A 23 3.56 -12.31 2.36
N LYS A 24 4.29 -12.59 1.28
CA LYS A 24 3.79 -12.47 -0.08
C LYS A 24 2.94 -13.70 -0.43
N VAL A 25 1.69 -13.46 -0.81
CA VAL A 25 0.74 -14.47 -1.24
C VAL A 25 0.44 -14.25 -2.72
N PRO A 26 1.12 -14.94 -3.65
CA PRO A 26 0.93 -14.71 -5.09
C PRO A 26 -0.46 -15.16 -5.57
N LYS A 27 -1.22 -14.24 -6.17
CA LYS A 27 -2.50 -14.54 -6.82
C LYS A 27 -2.66 -13.83 -8.16
N LYS A 28 -3.55 -14.34 -9.01
CA LYS A 28 -3.88 -13.73 -10.30
C LYS A 28 -4.68 -12.43 -10.10
N LEU A 29 -4.60 -11.49 -11.06
CA LEU A 29 -5.24 -10.17 -10.95
C LEU A 29 -6.76 -10.22 -10.73
N HIS A 30 -7.42 -11.26 -11.25
CA HIS A 30 -8.86 -11.49 -11.09
C HIS A 30 -9.27 -11.99 -9.71
N VAL A 31 -8.33 -12.51 -8.90
CA VAL A 31 -8.62 -12.99 -7.54
C VAL A 31 -8.78 -11.78 -6.63
N ARG A 32 -10.02 -11.46 -6.26
CA ARG A 32 -10.36 -10.28 -5.46
C ARG A 32 -10.25 -10.52 -3.95
N TRP A 33 -10.36 -11.77 -3.53
CA TRP A 33 -10.19 -12.18 -2.15
C TRP A 33 -8.69 -12.40 -1.81
N HIS A 34 -8.29 -12.10 -0.58
CA HIS A 34 -6.97 -12.36 -0.01
C HIS A 34 -7.11 -13.38 1.10
N ASP A 35 -6.64 -14.60 0.87
CA ASP A 35 -6.47 -15.61 1.90
C ASP A 35 -4.98 -15.84 2.13
N CYS A 36 -4.53 -15.59 3.35
CA CYS A 36 -3.15 -15.79 3.73
C CYS A 36 -2.97 -17.20 4.35
N PRO A 37 -2.27 -18.12 3.68
CA PRO A 37 -2.01 -19.45 4.24
C PRO A 37 -1.04 -19.43 5.41
N HIS A 38 -0.31 -18.32 5.61
CA HIS A 38 0.70 -18.21 6.66
C HIS A 38 0.14 -17.77 8.02
N CYS A 39 -0.96 -17.01 8.03
CA CYS A 39 -1.54 -16.48 9.27
C CYS A 39 -3.07 -16.61 9.35
N GLY A 40 -3.72 -17.18 8.34
CA GLY A 40 -5.17 -17.35 8.29
C GLY A 40 -5.95 -16.06 8.01
N CYS A 41 -5.27 -14.94 7.71
CA CYS A 41 -5.92 -13.68 7.40
C CYS A 41 -6.74 -13.78 6.10
N SER A 42 -8.01 -13.41 6.16
CA SER A 42 -8.99 -13.58 5.08
C SER A 42 -9.74 -12.25 4.88
N LEU A 43 -9.48 -11.56 3.76
CA LEU A 43 -9.93 -10.18 3.49
C LEU A 43 -10.35 -10.03 2.03
N ASP A 44 -11.20 -9.04 1.71
CA ASP A 44 -11.61 -8.77 0.32
C ASP A 44 -11.29 -7.35 -0.13
N ARG A 45 -11.41 -7.14 -1.45
CA ARG A 45 -11.18 -5.89 -2.17
C ARG A 45 -12.26 -4.82 -2.00
N ASP A 46 -13.54 -5.16 -1.78
CA ASP A 46 -14.64 -4.17 -1.82
C ASP A 46 -15.81 -4.56 -0.89
N SER A 47 -15.82 -4.15 0.38
CA SER A 47 -17.12 -4.07 1.07
C SER A 47 -17.19 -3.08 2.20
N ALA A 48 -18.25 -2.30 2.15
CA ALA A 48 -18.81 -1.52 3.23
C ALA A 48 -19.60 -2.38 4.25
N LYS A 49 -19.00 -3.42 4.85
CA LYS A 49 -19.64 -4.17 5.96
C LYS A 49 -18.92 -3.98 7.30
N PRO A 50 -19.65 -3.87 8.42
CA PRO A 50 -19.16 -3.26 9.66
C PRO A 50 -18.51 -4.23 10.65
N THR A 51 -18.32 -5.50 10.27
CA THR A 51 -17.74 -6.51 11.16
C THR A 51 -16.59 -7.22 10.44
N LEU A 52 -15.35 -6.80 10.76
CA LEU A 52 -14.07 -7.42 10.38
C LEU A 52 -13.77 -7.56 8.88
N ARG A 53 -13.75 -6.47 8.11
CA ARG A 53 -13.30 -6.50 6.69
C ARG A 53 -12.44 -5.30 6.34
N GLU A 54 -11.18 -5.34 6.77
CA GLU A 54 -10.20 -4.31 6.41
C GLU A 54 -9.58 -4.62 5.04
N HIS A 55 -9.44 -3.62 4.17
CA HIS A 55 -9.00 -3.82 2.79
C HIS A 55 -7.48 -4.06 2.74
N ASN A 56 -7.02 -5.30 2.51
CA ASN A 56 -5.58 -5.68 2.56
C ASN A 56 -4.65 -4.68 1.84
N ALA A 57 -5.00 -4.28 0.62
CA ALA A 57 -4.20 -3.33 -0.15
C ALA A 57 -4.19 -1.92 0.49
N ALA A 58 -5.33 -1.44 0.98
CA ALA A 58 -5.43 -0.13 1.63
C ALA A 58 -4.66 -0.08 2.94
N ILE A 59 -4.71 -1.16 3.73
CA ILE A 59 -3.92 -1.27 4.97
C ILE A 59 -2.43 -1.24 4.64
N ASN A 60 -1.98 -1.95 3.61
CA ASN A 60 -0.59 -1.91 3.18
C ASN A 60 -0.15 -0.50 2.75
N ILE A 61 -1.01 0.25 2.04
CA ILE A 61 -0.74 1.64 1.67
C ILE A 61 -0.64 2.53 2.92
N ARG A 62 -1.58 2.40 3.86
CA ARG A 62 -1.56 3.13 5.13
C ARG A 62 -0.30 2.83 5.93
N ASN A 63 0.07 1.56 6.05
CA ASN A 63 1.24 1.13 6.81
C ASN A 63 2.54 1.65 6.20
N ARG A 64 2.62 1.76 4.86
CA ARG A 64 3.77 2.39 4.18
C ARG A 64 3.84 3.89 4.39
N ALA A 65 2.69 4.57 4.50
CA ALA A 65 2.64 6.01 4.73
C ALA A 65 2.86 6.39 6.20
N ALA A 66 2.60 5.48 7.13
CA ALA A 66 2.78 5.71 8.56
C ALA A 66 4.22 6.11 8.88
N GLY A 67 4.40 7.21 9.62
CA GLY A 67 5.71 7.75 9.99
C GLY A 67 6.36 8.67 8.94
N GLN A 68 5.78 8.83 7.75
CA GLN A 68 6.28 9.78 6.75
C GLN A 68 5.68 11.18 6.97
N SER A 69 6.53 12.20 7.10
CA SER A 69 6.05 13.58 7.19
C SER A 69 5.57 14.07 5.83
N VAL A 70 4.39 14.69 5.79
CA VAL A 70 3.79 15.18 4.56
C VAL A 70 4.58 16.33 3.92
N LEU A 71 5.21 17.18 4.75
CA LEU A 71 6.05 18.29 4.28
C LEU A 71 7.33 17.79 3.59
N LYS A 72 7.98 16.74 4.12
CA LYS A 72 9.13 16.10 3.49
C LYS A 72 8.75 15.49 2.14
N ALA A 73 7.61 14.78 2.08
CA ALA A 73 7.10 14.22 0.83
C ALA A 73 6.80 15.30 -0.22
N GLN A 74 6.15 16.39 0.18
CA GLN A 74 5.82 17.50 -0.72
C GLN A 74 7.07 18.23 -1.23
N ARG A 75 8.11 18.36 -0.40
CA ARG A 75 9.41 18.94 -0.81
C ARG A 75 10.08 18.08 -1.89
N LEU A 76 10.16 16.76 -1.66
CA LEU A 76 10.70 15.82 -2.64
C LEU A 76 9.93 15.87 -3.97
N LEU A 77 8.60 15.95 -3.92
CA LEU A 77 7.76 16.07 -5.11
C LEU A 77 7.90 17.40 -5.85
N ARG A 78 8.18 18.51 -5.13
CA ARG A 78 8.37 19.84 -5.72
C ARG A 78 9.71 19.96 -6.44
N ASP A 79 10.74 19.32 -5.89
CA ASP A 79 12.09 19.35 -6.43
C ASP A 79 12.25 18.36 -7.61
N ALA A 80 11.44 17.29 -7.65
CA ALA A 80 11.39 16.32 -8.76
C ALA A 80 10.54 16.85 -9.93
N ARG A 81 11.12 17.61 -10.86
CA ARG A 81 10.51 17.93 -12.18
C ARG A 81 10.34 16.72 -13.13
N ILE A 82 10.60 15.51 -12.67
CA ILE A 82 10.34 14.26 -13.40
C ILE A 82 9.55 13.36 -12.44
N GLY A 83 8.25 13.18 -12.70
CA GLY A 83 7.29 12.47 -11.84
C GLY A 83 7.52 10.97 -11.65
N TRP A 84 8.75 10.49 -11.82
CA TRP A 84 9.16 9.08 -11.74
C TRP A 84 9.91 8.74 -10.45
N GLU A 85 10.69 9.66 -9.89
CA GLU A 85 11.61 9.35 -8.78
C GLU A 85 10.93 9.11 -7.43
N ALA A 86 9.70 9.62 -7.23
CA ALA A 86 8.96 9.39 -5.99
C ALA A 86 8.36 7.97 -5.88
N TYR A 87 8.31 7.21 -6.99
CA TYR A 87 7.70 5.87 -7.05
C TYR A 87 8.71 4.73 -7.13
N THR A 88 9.97 5.04 -7.40
CA THR A 88 11.08 4.09 -7.40
C THR A 88 11.85 4.25 -6.11
N GLU A 89 11.61 3.37 -5.13
CA GLU A 89 12.70 3.09 -4.21
C GLU A 89 13.92 2.70 -5.06
N PRO A 90 15.14 3.14 -4.73
CA PRO A 90 16.33 2.56 -5.33
C PRO A 90 16.26 1.09 -4.96
N VAL A 91 16.06 0.24 -5.97
CA VAL A 91 16.33 -1.18 -5.82
C VAL A 91 17.79 -1.23 -5.42
N ARG A 92 18.06 -1.40 -4.12
CA ARG A 92 19.38 -1.83 -3.67
C ARG A 92 19.57 -3.20 -4.28
N SER A 93 20.28 -3.21 -5.39
CA SER A 93 20.86 -4.41 -5.97
C SER A 93 21.68 -5.10 -4.89
N VAL A 94 21.20 -6.24 -4.44
CA VAL A 94 22.03 -7.28 -3.82
C VAL A 94 22.22 -8.35 -4.88
#